data_AF-A0A6G8Q8D8-F1
#
_entry.id   AF-A0A6G8Q8D8-F1
#
_cell.length_a   1.000
_cell.length_b   1.000
_cell.length_c   1.000
_cell.angle_alpha   90.00
_cell.angle_beta   90.00
_cell.angle_gamma   90.00
#
_symmetry.space_group_name_H-M   'P 1'
#
loop_
_entity.id
_entity.type
_entity.pdbx_description
1 polymer ?
#
loop_
_entity_poly.entity_id
_entity_poly.type
_entity_poly.pdbx_seq_one_letter_code
_entity_poly.pdbx_strand_id
1 'polypeptide(L)'
;MAEDRPVRLDLSLQEAEALHAALEVLLETAPANPNLDRPHRLLAWRTLAAKTGTGLTARLADLARQSDTLEQYEAVRDEELGPILDGLESAENRDP
;
A
#
# COMPACT_ATOMS: atom_id res chain seq x y z
N MET A 1 -21.91 -17.63 -10.49
CA MET A 1 -20.85 -16.80 -9.89
C MET A 1 -21.22 -15.37 -10.16
N ALA A 2 -21.27 -14.51 -9.15
CA ALA A 2 -21.46 -13.08 -9.40
C ALA A 2 -20.33 -12.64 -10.34
N GLU A 3 -20.66 -11.94 -11.43
CA GLU A 3 -19.64 -11.35 -12.30
C GLU A 3 -18.72 -10.49 -11.43
N ASP A 4 -17.40 -10.68 -11.57
CA ASP A 4 -16.39 -9.85 -10.92
C ASP A 4 -16.39 -8.47 -11.58
N ARG A 5 -17.44 -7.71 -11.28
CA ARG A 5 -17.73 -6.40 -11.86
C ARG A 5 -17.04 -5.34 -11.00
N PRO A 6 -16.18 -4.50 -11.58
CA PRO A 6 -15.52 -3.45 -10.83
C PRO A 6 -16.57 -2.47 -10.27
N VAL A 7 -16.40 -2.11 -9.00
CA VAL A 7 -17.21 -1.09 -8.32
C VAL A 7 -16.33 0.14 -8.09
N ARG A 8 -16.85 1.32 -8.42
CA ARG A 8 -16.22 2.59 -8.09
C ARG A 8 -16.69 3.04 -6.70
N LEU A 9 -15.74 3.35 -5.83
CA LEU A 9 -15.97 3.91 -4.50
C LEU A 9 -15.37 5.31 -4.48
N ASP A 10 -16.18 6.32 -4.17
CA ASP A 10 -15.71 7.67 -3.90
C ASP A 10 -15.69 7.84 -2.37
N LEU A 11 -14.49 7.95 -1.81
CA LEU A 11 -14.23 8.13 -0.38
C LEU A 11 -13.40 9.39 -0.19
N SER A 12 -13.63 10.12 0.91
CA SER A 12 -12.65 11.10 1.38
C SER A 12 -11.36 10.40 1.81
N LEU A 13 -10.25 11.14 1.83
CA LEU A 13 -8.97 10.61 2.31
C LEU A 13 -9.09 10.05 3.74
N GLN A 14 -9.82 10.75 4.61
CA GLN A 14 -10.04 10.32 5.99
C GLN A 14 -10.83 9.00 6.07
N GLU A 15 -11.87 8.84 5.25
CA GLU A 15 -12.63 7.57 5.19
C GLU A 15 -11.77 6.43 4.66
N ALA A 16 -10.97 6.68 3.63
CA ALA A 16 -10.06 5.70 3.05
C ALA A 16 -8.99 5.25 4.06
N GLU A 17 -8.44 6.17 4.86
CA GLU A 17 -7.50 5.85 5.93
C GLU A 17 -8.15 5.05 7.06
N ALA A 18 -9.34 5.46 7.51
CA ALA A 18 -10.08 4.75 8.55
C ALA A 18 -10.45 3.32 8.11
N LEU A 19 -10.89 3.16 6.85
CA LEU A 19 -11.19 1.85 6.29
C LEU A 19 -9.93 0.98 6.15
N HIS A 20 -8.80 1.56 5.73
CA HIS A 20 -7.53 0.84 5.66
C HIS A 20 -7.13 0.30 7.03
N ALA A 21 -7.15 1.15 8.06
CA ALA A 21 -6.82 0.74 9.43
C ALA A 21 -7.76 -0.35 9.96
N ALA A 22 -9.07 -0.27 9.65
CA ALA A 22 -10.02 -1.30 10.03
C ALA A 22 -9.77 -2.64 9.33
N LEU A 23 -9.39 -2.61 8.04
CA LEU A 23 -9.03 -3.82 7.29
C LEU A 23 -7.75 -4.45 7.82
N GLU A 24 -6.76 -3.64 8.18
CA GLU A 24 -5.50 -4.11 8.78
C GLU A 24 -5.77 -4.88 10.08
N VAL A 25 -6.55 -4.30 11.00
CA VAL A 25 -6.97 -4.98 12.24
C VAL A 25 -7.72 -6.28 11.96
N LEU A 26 -8.63 -6.29 10.97
CA LEU A 26 -9.37 -7.50 10.61
C LEU A 26 -8.46 -8.59 10.04
N LEU A 27 -7.51 -8.23 9.18
CA LEU A 27 -6.56 -9.19 8.58
C LEU A 27 -5.63 -9.80 9.64
N GLU A 28 -5.31 -9.07 10.70
CA GLU A 28 -4.50 -9.57 11.82
C GLU A 28 -5.28 -10.46 12.80
N THR A 29 -6.58 -10.19 13.00
CA THR A 29 -7.35 -10.77 14.12
C THR A 29 -8.40 -11.80 13.71
N ALA A 30 -8.83 -11.81 12.44
CA ALA A 30 -9.88 -12.69 11.95
C ALA A 30 -9.32 -13.93 11.23
N PRO A 31 -10.14 -14.99 11.05
CA PRO A 31 -9.79 -16.09 10.15
C PRO A 31 -9.44 -15.56 8.75
N ALA A 32 -8.42 -16.14 8.13
CA ALA A 32 -7.92 -15.71 6.83
C ALA A 32 -9.07 -15.56 5.82
N ASN A 33 -9.25 -14.34 5.31
CA ASN A 33 -10.23 -14.03 4.29
C ASN A 33 -9.51 -13.54 3.03
N PRO A 34 -9.30 -14.41 2.03
CA PRO A 34 -8.53 -14.07 0.83
C PRO A 34 -9.18 -12.95 -0.01
N ASN A 35 -10.45 -12.64 0.24
CA ASN A 35 -11.14 -11.56 -0.45
C ASN A 35 -10.77 -10.17 0.09
N LEU A 36 -10.05 -10.06 1.22
CA LEU A 36 -9.68 -8.78 1.84
C LEU A 36 -8.24 -8.34 1.53
N ASP A 37 -7.34 -9.27 1.17
CA ASP A 37 -5.93 -8.95 0.90
C ASP A 37 -5.77 -7.96 -0.24
N ARG A 38 -6.46 -8.19 -1.36
CA ARG A 38 -6.37 -7.31 -2.53
C ARG A 38 -7.03 -5.95 -2.28
N PRO A 39 -8.26 -5.85 -1.73
CA PRO A 39 -8.85 -4.57 -1.35
C PRO A 39 -8.01 -3.75 -0.37
N HIS A 40 -7.42 -4.40 0.64
CA HIS A 40 -6.52 -3.76 1.59
C HIS A 40 -5.32 -3.10 0.88
N ARG A 41 -4.60 -3.84 0.04
CA ARG A 41 -3.46 -3.32 -0.73
C ARG A 41 -3.87 -2.24 -1.74
N LEU A 42 -5.00 -2.41 -2.41
CA LEU A 42 -5.55 -1.40 -3.33
C LEU A 42 -5.84 -0.09 -2.60
N LEU A 43 -6.45 -0.17 -1.41
CA LEU A 43 -6.77 0.99 -0.59
C LEU A 43 -5.50 1.66 -0.07
N ALA A 44 -4.49 0.89 0.35
CA ALA A 44 -3.18 1.41 0.76
C ALA A 44 -2.55 2.25 -0.37
N TRP A 45 -2.51 1.70 -1.58
CA TRP A 45 -1.97 2.36 -2.76
C TRP A 45 -2.73 3.65 -3.10
N ARG A 46 -4.07 3.60 -3.16
CA ARG A 46 -4.89 4.76 -3.51
C ARG A 46 -4.83 5.86 -2.46
N THR A 47 -4.83 5.49 -1.18
CA THR A 47 -4.62 6.43 -0.07
C THR A 47 -3.25 7.09 -0.17
N LEU A 48 -2.19 6.36 -0.50
CA LEU A 48 -0.86 6.95 -0.66
C LEU A 48 -0.78 7.91 -1.85
N ALA A 49 -1.38 7.55 -3.00
CA ALA A 49 -1.44 8.42 -4.18
C ALA A 49 -2.13 9.77 -3.90
N ALA A 50 -3.11 9.77 -2.98
CA ALA A 50 -3.84 10.96 -2.56
C ALA A 50 -3.12 11.79 -1.48
N LYS A 51 -2.05 11.26 -0.88
CA LYS A 51 -1.30 11.95 0.18
C LYS A 51 -0.28 12.94 -0.39
N THR A 52 -0.08 14.01 0.38
CA THR A 52 1.09 14.88 0.29
C THR A 52 2.03 14.56 1.44
N GLY A 53 3.34 14.59 1.22
CA GLY A 53 4.32 14.31 2.26
C GLY A 53 5.69 14.86 1.91
N THR A 54 6.70 14.44 2.66
CA THR A 54 8.12 14.76 2.41
C THR A 54 8.97 13.48 2.44
N GLY A 55 10.20 13.57 1.92
CA GLY A 55 11.15 12.45 1.93
C GLY A 55 10.64 11.21 1.18
N LEU A 56 10.85 10.03 1.77
CA LEU A 56 10.46 8.76 1.17
C LEU A 56 8.94 8.67 0.93
N THR A 57 8.12 9.18 1.84
CA THR A 57 6.66 9.17 1.67
C THR A 57 6.21 9.99 0.47
N ALA A 58 6.84 11.15 0.21
CA ALA A 58 6.55 11.94 -0.99
C ALA A 58 6.89 11.18 -2.27
N ARG A 59 8.08 10.55 -2.28
CA ARG A 59 8.56 9.77 -3.42
C ARG A 59 7.64 8.57 -3.72
N LEU A 60 7.23 7.83 -2.69
CA LEU A 60 6.29 6.73 -2.86
C LEU A 60 4.90 7.21 -3.31
N ALA A 61 4.44 8.37 -2.84
CA ALA A 61 3.20 8.99 -3.32
C ALA A 61 3.30 9.41 -4.80
N ASP A 62 4.45 9.88 -5.26
CA ASP A 62 4.70 10.17 -6.68
C ASP A 62 4.65 8.90 -7.54
N LEU A 63 5.30 7.81 -7.11
CA LEU A 63 5.24 6.51 -7.79
C LEU A 63 3.80 5.96 -7.82
N ALA A 64 3.08 6.09 -6.71
CA ALA A 64 1.69 5.67 -6.60
C ALA A 64 0.79 6.42 -7.61
N ARG A 65 1.02 7.71 -7.84
CA ARG A 65 0.27 8.51 -8.82
C ARG A 65 0.62 8.18 -10.27
N GLN A 66 1.84 7.73 -10.54
CA GLN A 66 2.33 7.41 -11.89
C GLN A 66 1.95 6.01 -12.36
N SER A 67 1.50 5.15 -11.45
CA SER A 67 1.11 3.79 -11.75
C SER A 67 -0.35 3.71 -12.18
N ASP A 68 -0.65 2.87 -13.17
CA ASP A 68 -2.02 2.64 -13.65
C ASP A 68 -2.71 1.48 -12.92
N THR A 69 -1.91 0.57 -12.35
CA THR A 69 -2.38 -0.65 -11.66
C THR A 69 -1.68 -0.84 -10.31
N LEU A 70 -2.31 -1.62 -9.43
CA LEU A 70 -1.74 -1.95 -8.11
C LEU A 70 -0.44 -2.73 -8.29
N GLU A 71 -0.44 -3.67 -9.22
CA GLU A 71 0.66 -4.55 -9.53
C GLU A 71 1.87 -3.77 -10.07
N GLN A 72 1.63 -2.77 -10.93
CA GLN A 72 2.68 -1.86 -11.38
C GLN A 72 3.25 -1.03 -10.22
N TYR A 73 2.38 -0.48 -9.38
CA TYR A 73 2.82 0.29 -8.20
C TYR A 73 3.67 -0.56 -7.25
N GLU A 74 3.24 -1.79 -6.95
CA GLU A 74 3.97 -2.69 -6.07
C GLU A 74 5.35 -3.03 -6.66
N ALA A 75 5.44 -3.30 -7.96
CA ALA A 75 6.73 -3.57 -8.62
C ALA A 75 7.70 -2.38 -8.51
N VAL A 76 7.26 -1.15 -8.85
CA VAL A 76 8.13 0.03 -8.77
C VAL A 76 8.47 0.42 -7.33
N ARG A 77 7.54 0.20 -6.39
CA ARG A 77 7.79 0.41 -4.96
C ARG A 77 8.88 -0.54 -4.47
N ASP A 78 8.81 -1.81 -4.86
CA ASP A 78 9.76 -2.83 -4.40
C ASP A 78 11.15 -2.59 -5.01
N GLU A 79 11.24 -2.17 -6.28
CA GLU A 79 12.49 -1.71 -6.90
C GLU A 79 13.10 -0.49 -6.19
N GLU A 80 12.26 0.45 -5.76
CA GLU A 80 12.68 1.66 -5.04
C GLU A 80 13.12 1.36 -3.60
N LEU A 81 12.39 0.50 -2.89
CA LEU A 81 12.63 0.19 -1.50
C LEU A 81 13.75 -0.84 -1.29
N GLY A 82 13.97 -1.76 -2.23
CA GLY A 82 14.96 -2.83 -2.12
C GLY A 82 16.34 -2.32 -1.66
N PRO A 83 16.96 -1.37 -2.37
CA PRO A 83 18.26 -0.82 -1.98
C PRO A 83 18.28 -0.13 -0.62
N ILE A 84 17.15 0.46 -0.19
CA ILE A 84 17.04 1.12 1.11
C ILE A 84 17.02 0.07 2.22
N LEU A 85 16.25 -1.00 2.04
CA LEU A 85 16.18 -2.12 2.99
C LEU A 85 17.51 -2.87 3.06
N ASP A 86 18.14 -3.16 1.92
CA ASP A 86 19.46 -3.78 1.86
C ASP A 86 20.52 -2.95 2.60
N GLY A 87 20.46 -1.62 2.46
CA GLY A 87 21.30 -0.69 3.20
C GLY A 87 21.09 -0.77 4.72
N LEU A 88 19.84 -0.84 5.17
CA LEU A 88 19.49 -0.98 6.59
C LEU A 88 19.93 -2.33 7.18
N GLU A 89 19.94 -3.40 6.38
CA GLU A 89 20.36 -4.73 6.83
C GLU A 89 21.87 -4.97 6.78
N SER A 90 22.63 -4.01 6.23
CA SER A 90 24.08 -4.10 6.09
C SER A 90 24.79 -4.29 7.43
N ALA A 91 25.95 -4.96 7.41
CA ALA A 91 26.73 -5.26 8.60
C ALA A 91 27.17 -4.01 9.38
N GLU A 92 27.25 -2.84 8.74
CA GLU A 92 27.55 -1.55 9.38
C GLU A 92 26.37 -1.00 10.20
N ASN A 93 25.13 -1.42 9.90
CA ASN A 93 23.90 -1.00 10.57
C ASN A 93 23.35 -2.06 11.55
N ARG A 94 23.95 -3.25 11.62
CA ARG A 94 23.63 -4.23 12.68
C ARG A 94 24.33 -3.81 13.97
N ASP A 95 23.56 -3.66 15.04
CA ASP A 95 24.11 -3.44 16.39
C ASP A 95 25.13 -4.56 16.71
N PRO A 96 26.31 -4.22 17.27
CA PRO A 96 27.40 -5.17 17.52
C PRO A 96 27.10 -6.22 18.60
#